data_AF-A0A847MZL2-F1
#
_entry.id   AF-A0A847MZL2-F1
#
_cell.length_a   1.000
_cell.length_b   1.000
_cell.length_c   1.000
_cell.angle_alpha   90.00
_cell.angle_beta   90.00
_cell.angle_gamma   90.00
#
_symmetry.space_group_name_H-M   'P 1'
#
loop_
_entity.id
_entity.type
_entity.pdbx_description
1 polymer ?
#
loop_
_entity_poly.entity_id
_entity_poly.type
_entity_poly.pdbx_seq_one_letter_code
_entity_poly.pdbx_strand_id
1 'polypeptide(L)'
;NGENIHELGIEPDIAVEEVKLSDEQIPAFEQLMTDNIISTYVKDNPEPSEENIRRFASLNKDKGIDENILTLLVRNEYLSKMPYDKRPIADPLFDTTLNRAVQFIRTGR
;
A
#
# COMPACT_ATOMS: atom_id res chain seq x y z
N ASN A 1 32.36 -3.78 -7.86
CA ASN A 1 33.01 -4.83 -7.04
C ASN A 1 33.15 -6.19 -7.75
N GLY A 2 32.50 -6.44 -8.89
CA GLY A 2 32.66 -7.75 -9.58
C GLY A 2 32.01 -8.92 -8.85
N GLU A 3 31.14 -8.63 -7.88
CA GLU A 3 30.37 -9.58 -7.08
C GLU A 3 29.39 -10.35 -8.00
N ASN A 4 29.29 -11.67 -7.82
CA ASN A 4 28.31 -12.48 -8.52
C ASN A 4 26.99 -12.48 -7.73
N ILE A 5 25.95 -11.88 -8.32
CA ILE A 5 24.61 -11.77 -7.72
C ILE A 5 23.67 -12.91 -8.15
N HIS A 6 24.17 -13.90 -8.89
CA HIS A 6 23.37 -15.05 -9.33
C HIS A 6 22.80 -15.80 -8.11
N GLU A 7 21.49 -16.01 -8.10
CA GLU A 7 20.70 -16.63 -7.01
C GLU A 7 20.67 -15.90 -5.65
N LEU A 8 21.53 -14.89 -5.45
CA LEU A 8 21.61 -14.12 -4.19
C LEU A 8 20.84 -12.79 -4.25
N GLY A 9 20.82 -12.15 -5.42
CA GLY A 9 20.28 -10.79 -5.56
C GLY A 9 21.23 -9.72 -5.02
N ILE A 10 20.71 -8.51 -4.81
CA ILE A 10 21.44 -7.38 -4.21
C ILE A 10 20.81 -7.10 -2.86
N GLU A 11 21.58 -7.26 -1.78
CA GLU A 11 21.15 -6.85 -0.46
C GLU A 11 21.10 -5.33 -0.37
N PRO A 12 19.99 -4.74 0.11
CA PRO A 12 19.89 -3.30 0.26
C PRO A 12 20.73 -2.83 1.45
N ASP A 13 21.42 -1.70 1.30
CA ASP A 13 22.12 -1.04 2.41
C ASP A 13 21.15 -0.63 3.53
N ILE A 14 19.90 -0.36 3.16
CA ILE A 14 18.81 0.02 4.05
C ILE A 14 17.61 -0.87 3.72
N ALA A 15 17.39 -1.91 4.53
CA ALA A 15 16.20 -2.74 4.40
C ALA A 15 14.95 -1.97 4.87
N VAL A 16 13.89 -2.05 4.08
CA VAL A 16 12.55 -1.57 4.43
C VAL A 16 11.66 -2.79 4.53
N GLU A 17 10.95 -2.93 5.65
CA GLU A 17 10.00 -4.03 5.82
C GLU A 17 8.84 -3.88 4.82
N GLU A 18 8.61 -4.93 4.06
CA GLU A 18 7.46 -5.00 3.17
C GLU A 18 6.18 -5.25 3.97
N VAL A 19 5.12 -4.55 3.59
CA VAL A 19 3.77 -4.85 4.08
C VAL A 19 3.34 -6.21 3.54
N LYS A 20 3.15 -7.19 4.43
CA LYS A 20 2.72 -8.54 4.09
C LYS A 20 1.43 -8.89 4.83
N LEU A 21 0.51 -9.52 4.11
CA LEU A 21 -0.66 -10.14 4.73
C LEU A 21 -0.20 -11.39 5.47
N SER A 22 -0.40 -11.44 6.78
CA SER A 22 -0.10 -12.64 7.56
C SER A 22 -1.18 -13.70 7.39
N ASP A 23 -0.85 -14.97 7.66
CA ASP A 23 -1.80 -16.09 7.54
C ASP A 23 -3.05 -15.89 8.43
N GLU A 24 -2.88 -15.25 9.59
CA GLU A 24 -3.97 -14.92 10.53
C GLU A 24 -4.95 -13.90 9.95
N GLN A 25 -4.50 -13.06 9.02
CA GLN A 25 -5.31 -12.01 8.39
C GLN A 25 -6.06 -12.50 7.14
N ILE A 26 -5.70 -13.65 6.60
CA ILE A 26 -6.30 -14.21 5.36
C ILE A 26 -7.83 -14.31 5.46
N PRO A 27 -8.43 -14.90 6.51
CA PRO A 27 -9.89 -15.03 6.58
C PRO A 27 -10.61 -13.67 6.61
N ALA A 28 -10.03 -12.70 7.33
CA ALA A 28 -10.58 -11.35 7.39
C ALA A 28 -10.50 -10.65 6.02
N PHE A 29 -9.38 -10.83 5.31
CA PHE A 29 -9.20 -10.32 3.97
C PHE A 29 -10.19 -10.94 2.97
N GLU A 30 -10.38 -12.26 3.00
CA GLU A 30 -11.36 -12.96 2.15
C GLU A 30 -12.78 -12.43 2.38
N GLN A 31 -13.16 -12.20 3.64
CA GLN A 31 -14.44 -11.62 3.99
C GLN A 31 -14.58 -10.19 3.44
N LEU A 32 -13.54 -9.35 3.58
CA LEU A 32 -13.52 -7.98 3.05
C LEU A 32 -13.77 -7.94 1.53
N MET A 33 -13.17 -8.88 0.80
CA MET A 33 -13.33 -9.02 -0.65
C MET A 33 -14.72 -9.54 -1.03
N THR A 34 -15.21 -10.57 -0.32
CA THR A 34 -16.53 -11.18 -0.55
C THR A 34 -17.66 -10.17 -0.35
N ASP A 35 -17.56 -9.35 0.70
CA ASP A 35 -18.54 -8.33 1.03
C ASP A 35 -18.48 -7.10 0.12
N ASN A 36 -17.54 -7.04 -0.82
CA ASN A 36 -17.35 -5.90 -1.74
C ASN A 36 -17.22 -4.56 -1.00
N ILE A 37 -16.62 -4.58 0.20
CA ILE A 37 -16.55 -3.40 1.08
C ILE A 37 -15.73 -2.28 0.44
N ILE A 38 -14.59 -2.63 -0.18
CA ILE A 38 -13.69 -1.67 -0.82
C ILE A 38 -14.38 -1.02 -2.03
N SER A 39 -14.96 -1.84 -2.92
CA SER A 39 -15.59 -1.34 -4.14
C SER A 39 -16.82 -0.49 -3.86
N THR A 40 -17.61 -0.86 -2.84
CA THR A 40 -18.74 -0.07 -2.34
C THR A 40 -18.27 1.26 -1.76
N TYR A 41 -17.25 1.25 -0.91
CA TYR A 41 -16.71 2.48 -0.32
C TYR A 41 -16.21 3.48 -1.37
N VAL A 42 -15.44 3.01 -2.37
CA VAL A 42 -14.93 3.83 -3.47
C VAL A 42 -16.05 4.36 -4.37
N LYS A 43 -17.15 3.61 -4.50
CA LYS A 43 -18.33 4.09 -5.25
C LYS A 43 -19.03 5.23 -4.51
N ASP A 44 -19.16 5.12 -3.19
CA ASP A 44 -19.83 6.13 -2.37
C ASP A 44 -18.95 7.35 -2.10
N ASN A 45 -17.62 7.20 -2.20
CA ASN A 45 -16.63 8.25 -2.04
C ASN A 45 -15.75 8.29 -3.31
N PRO A 46 -16.21 8.86 -4.43
CA PRO A 46 -15.52 8.71 -5.72
C PRO A 46 -14.19 9.48 -5.82
N GLU A 47 -13.90 10.38 -4.88
CA GLU A 47 -12.70 11.20 -4.89
C GLU A 47 -11.49 10.45 -4.29
N PRO A 48 -10.40 10.23 -5.04
CA PRO A 48 -9.21 9.54 -4.56
C PRO A 48 -8.31 10.50 -3.73
N SER A 49 -8.77 10.87 -2.54
CA SER A 49 -8.05 11.74 -1.61
C SER A 49 -7.36 10.97 -0.48
N GLU A 50 -6.30 11.54 0.08
CA GLU A 50 -5.63 10.99 1.28
C GLU A 50 -6.62 10.81 2.43
N GLU A 51 -7.51 11.78 2.63
CA GLU A 51 -8.56 11.72 3.66
C GLU A 51 -9.47 10.50 3.46
N ASN A 52 -9.93 10.25 2.23
CA ASN A 52 -10.80 9.11 1.95
C ASN A 52 -10.09 7.77 2.13
N ILE A 53 -8.80 7.69 1.78
CA ILE A 53 -7.98 6.49 1.97
C ILE A 53 -7.78 6.20 3.47
N ARG A 54 -7.34 7.20 4.25
CA ARG A 54 -7.16 7.04 5.71
C ARG A 54 -8.46 6.76 6.42
N ARG A 55 -9.55 7.38 6.00
CA ARG A 55 -10.89 7.14 6.55
C ARG A 55 -11.33 5.69 6.33
N PHE A 56 -11.09 5.12 5.15
CA PHE A 56 -11.38 3.71 4.90
C PHE A 56 -10.62 2.80 5.87
N ALA A 57 -9.31 3.02 6.00
CA ALA A 57 -8.47 2.21 6.88
C ALA A 57 -8.93 2.33 8.35
N SER A 58 -9.23 3.55 8.81
CA SER A 58 -9.75 3.81 10.15
C SER A 58 -11.10 3.13 10.43
N LEU A 59 -12.02 3.15 9.46
CA LEU A 59 -13.34 2.51 9.57
C LEU A 59 -13.27 0.97 9.60
N ASN A 60 -12.18 0.39 9.11
CA ASN A 60 -12.02 -1.05 8.96
C ASN A 60 -10.90 -1.64 9.83
N LYS A 61 -10.23 -0.83 10.65
CA LYS A 61 -9.10 -1.25 11.51
C LYS A 61 -9.45 -2.43 12.43
N ASP A 62 -10.71 -2.51 12.88
CA ASP A 62 -11.17 -3.52 13.83
C ASP A 62 -11.50 -4.88 13.16
N LYS A 63 -11.38 -4.97 11.83
CA LYS A 63 -11.59 -6.22 11.08
C LYS A 63 -10.43 -7.21 11.18
N GLY A 64 -9.34 -6.85 11.87
CA GLY A 64 -8.17 -7.70 12.03
C GLY A 64 -7.21 -7.68 10.85
N ILE A 65 -7.31 -6.68 9.95
CA ILE A 65 -6.38 -6.46 8.84
C ILE A 65 -5.52 -5.25 9.18
N ASP A 66 -4.22 -5.32 8.91
CA ASP A 66 -3.28 -4.22 9.14
C ASP A 66 -3.71 -2.96 8.38
N GLU A 67 -3.53 -1.80 9.01
CA GLU A 67 -3.96 -0.51 8.47
C GLU A 67 -3.24 -0.16 7.16
N ASN A 68 -1.97 -0.55 7.01
CA ASN A 68 -1.21 -0.32 5.77
C ASN A 68 -1.75 -1.19 4.63
N ILE A 69 -2.18 -2.42 4.93
CA ILE A 69 -2.84 -3.30 3.95
C ILE A 69 -4.17 -2.68 3.52
N LEU A 70 -5.01 -2.26 4.46
CA LEU A 70 -6.30 -1.62 4.16
C LEU A 70 -6.12 -0.37 3.29
N THR A 71 -5.11 0.44 3.61
CA THR A 71 -4.73 1.62 2.85
C THR A 71 -4.30 1.27 1.42
N LEU A 72 -3.44 0.25 1.27
CA LEU A 72 -2.97 -0.21 -0.04
C LEU A 72 -4.12 -0.74 -0.91
N LEU A 73 -5.04 -1.50 -0.31
CA LEU A 73 -6.19 -2.07 -1.01
C LEU A 73 -7.14 -0.99 -1.55
N VAL A 74 -7.55 -0.04 -0.71
CA VAL A 74 -8.48 1.03 -1.15
C VAL A 74 -7.82 1.97 -2.15
N ARG A 75 -6.53 2.29 -1.97
CA ARG A 75 -5.75 3.07 -2.93
C ARG A 75 -5.71 2.39 -4.29
N ASN A 76 -5.40 1.09 -4.33
CA ASN A 76 -5.33 0.34 -5.58
C ASN A 76 -6.69 0.29 -6.29
N GLU A 77 -7.80 0.22 -5.54
CA GLU A 77 -9.15 0.30 -6.11
C GLU A 77 -9.45 1.68 -6.73
N TYR A 78 -9.02 2.77 -6.11
CA TYR A 78 -9.11 4.10 -6.72
C TYR A 78 -8.29 4.19 -8.01
N LEU A 79 -7.04 3.72 -7.96
CA LEU A 79 -6.12 3.75 -9.10
C LEU A 79 -6.61 2.87 -10.26
N SER A 80 -7.25 1.73 -9.97
CA SER A 80 -7.79 0.82 -10.99
C SER A 80 -8.86 1.50 -11.84
N LYS A 81 -9.69 2.37 -11.23
CA LYS A 81 -10.76 3.14 -11.87
C LYS A 81 -10.29 4.42 -12.54
N MET A 82 -9.07 4.86 -12.26
CA MET A 82 -8.50 6.07 -12.84
C MET A 82 -7.95 5.80 -14.26
N PRO A 83 -8.24 6.69 -15.24
CA PRO A 83 -7.59 6.64 -16.55
C PRO A 83 -6.07 6.62 -16.42
N TYR A 84 -5.41 5.81 -17.24
CA TYR A 84 -3.97 5.54 -17.12
C TYR A 84 -3.12 6.82 -17.17
N ASP A 85 -3.47 7.75 -18.06
CA ASP A 85 -2.82 9.05 -18.25
C ASP A 85 -2.96 10.01 -17.06
N LYS A 86 -3.92 9.74 -16.16
CA LYS A 86 -4.17 10.55 -14.96
C LYS A 86 -3.61 9.93 -13.69
N ARG A 87 -3.07 8.71 -13.75
CA ARG A 87 -2.53 8.04 -12.57
C ARG A 87 -1.27 8.75 -12.07
N PRO A 88 -1.12 8.92 -10.74
CA PRO A 88 0.12 9.43 -10.17
C PRO A 88 1.27 8.47 -10.50
N ILE A 89 2.41 9.04 -10.90
CA ILE A 89 3.63 8.28 -11.27
C ILE A 89 4.27 7.64 -10.04
N ALA A 90 4.12 8.27 -8.88
CA ALA A 90 4.68 7.82 -7.61
C ALA A 90 3.65 8.03 -6.49
N ASP A 91 3.79 7.25 -5.42
CA ASP A 91 3.01 7.42 -4.20
C ASP A 91 3.89 7.95 -3.06
N PRO A 92 3.99 9.28 -2.88
CA PRO A 92 4.81 9.86 -1.82
C PRO A 92 4.19 9.76 -0.43
N LEU A 93 2.97 9.20 -0.30
CA LEU A 93 2.25 9.17 0.97
C LEU A 93 2.33 7.80 1.62
N PHE A 94 2.13 6.75 0.83
CA PHE A 94 1.99 5.39 1.36
C PHE A 94 3.08 4.42 0.88
N ASP A 95 3.92 4.78 -0.08
CA ASP A 95 5.09 3.98 -0.47
C ASP A 95 6.21 4.16 0.57
N THR A 96 6.32 3.19 1.47
CA THR A 96 7.31 3.20 2.57
C THR A 96 8.75 3.17 2.04
N THR A 97 9.00 2.46 0.94
CA THR A 97 10.33 2.35 0.32
C THR A 97 10.74 3.68 -0.32
N LEU A 98 9.84 4.31 -1.08
CA LEU A 98 10.08 5.63 -1.65
C LEU A 98 10.31 6.67 -0.55
N ASN A 99 9.48 6.65 0.50
CA ASN A 99 9.61 7.58 1.62
C ASN A 99 10.95 7.42 2.33
N ARG A 100 11.40 6.18 2.55
CA ARG A 100 12.72 5.90 3.14
C ARG A 100 13.85 6.40 2.24
N ALA A 101 13.77 6.17 0.93
CA ALA A 101 14.76 6.62 -0.02
C ALA A 101 14.86 8.15 -0.06
N VAL A 102 13.72 8.85 -0.08
CA VAL A 102 13.67 10.32 -0.04
C VAL A 102 14.23 10.85 1.28
N GLN A 103 13.93 10.22 2.41
CA GLN A 103 14.49 10.56 3.71
C GLN A 103 16.02 10.41 3.71
N PHE A 104 16.54 9.31 3.16
CA PHE A 104 17.98 9.06 3.07
C PHE A 104 18.68 10.11 2.21
N ILE A 105 18.12 10.43 1.04
CA ILE A 105 18.67 11.48 0.15
C ILE A 105 18.72 12.83 0.86
N ARG A 106 17.69 13.18 1.64
CA ARG A 106 17.59 14.49 2.31
C ARG A 106 18.46 14.61 3.55
N THR A 107 18.58 13.54 4.34
CA THR A 107 19.18 13.59 5.67
C THR A 107 20.53 12.88 5.76
N GLY A 108 20.88 12.10 4.74
CA GLY A 108 22.01 11.17 4.76
C GLY A 108 21.83 10.01 5.74
N ARG A 109 20.62 9.82 6.29
CA ARG A 109 20.28 8.82 7.29
C ARG A 109 19.09 7.99 6.87
#